data_AF-A0A6C1PIL1-F1
#
_entry.id   AF-A0A6C1PIL1-F1
#
_cell.length_a   1.000
_cell.length_b   1.000
_cell.length_c   1.000
_cell.angle_alpha   90.00
_cell.angle_beta   90.00
_cell.angle_gamma   90.00
#
_symmetry.space_group_name_H-M   'P 1'
#
loop_
_entity.id
_entity.type
_entity.pdbx_description
1 polymer ?
#
loop_
_entity_poly.entity_id
_entity_poly.type
_entity_poly.pdbx_seq_one_letter_code
_entity_poly.pdbx_strand_id
1 'polypeptide(L)'
;MHGVSSLQRTQRQRRTRRAGVHAAYGVVKGRRNRADPVASLRRGGLESIGGRMDIFRLIMRLASSVLVLYSLAVLLRVLLTWVRGPDLGRAAEYLERLTDPYLNWFRRFEFLTIGGMDFSVVAALIVLSILSSITGQLAVSPRITFGWILAVIVGRTASSVFFFVTLFLIIAAIRVVGSFMGVDTSNRFWVVLDQLLQPIVEPAARWVSRGRVFTYQTALLVFCGTLLVVLIVGRIAVAIVVALLGSIPF
;
A
#
# COMPACT_ATOMS: atom_id res chain seq x y z
N MET A 1 41.13 -53.21 69.17
CA MET A 1 39.91 -52.37 69.17
C MET A 1 40.25 -50.93 68.77
N HIS A 2 40.50 -50.64 67.49
CA HIS A 2 40.74 -49.27 67.00
C HIS A 2 40.19 -49.17 65.56
N GLY A 3 38.97 -48.65 65.40
CA GLY A 3 38.38 -48.54 64.05
C GLY A 3 37.04 -47.80 63.94
N VAL A 4 36.41 -47.38 65.04
CA VAL A 4 35.04 -46.81 65.01
C VAL A 4 35.01 -45.29 65.16
N SER A 5 36.12 -44.62 65.52
CA SER A 5 36.11 -43.18 65.86
C SER A 5 36.27 -42.22 64.68
N SER A 6 36.72 -42.69 63.51
CA SER A 6 36.96 -41.85 62.34
C SER A 6 35.68 -41.54 61.55
N LEU A 7 34.70 -42.47 61.53
CA LEU A 7 33.44 -42.31 60.78
C LEU A 7 32.44 -41.36 61.43
N GLN A 8 32.45 -41.24 62.77
CA GLN A 8 31.58 -40.30 63.49
C GLN A 8 32.00 -38.84 63.27
N ARG A 9 33.30 -38.57 63.12
CA ARG A 9 33.82 -37.20 62.89
C ARG A 9 33.39 -36.67 61.52
N THR A 10 33.40 -37.51 60.48
CA THR A 10 33.01 -37.15 59.11
C THR A 10 31.50 -36.91 58.98
N GLN A 11 30.66 -37.67 59.69
CA GLN A 11 29.21 -37.48 59.70
C GLN A 11 28.80 -36.15 60.37
N ARG A 12 29.47 -35.77 61.47
CA ARG A 12 29.20 -34.51 62.18
C ARG A 12 29.57 -33.27 61.35
N GLN A 13 30.66 -33.35 60.60
CA GLN A 13 31.14 -32.27 59.71
C GLN A 13 30.24 -32.04 58.49
N ARG A 14 29.58 -33.09 57.97
CA ARG A 14 28.62 -32.95 56.85
C ARG A 14 27.31 -32.31 57.28
N ARG A 15 26.83 -32.55 58.51
CA ARG A 15 25.61 -31.93 59.04
C ARG A 15 25.76 -30.43 59.26
N THR A 16 26.89 -29.95 59.77
CA THR A 16 27.13 -28.51 59.96
C THR A 16 27.27 -27.76 58.65
N ARG A 17 27.90 -28.35 57.63
CA ARG A 17 27.97 -27.76 56.28
C ARG A 17 26.61 -27.62 55.61
N ARG A 18 25.73 -28.63 55.69
CA ARG A 18 24.36 -28.52 55.12
C ARG A 18 23.51 -27.47 55.83
N ALA A 19 23.60 -27.37 57.15
CA ALA A 19 22.88 -26.35 57.92
C ALA A 19 23.29 -24.92 57.52
N GLY A 20 24.59 -24.67 57.31
CA GLY A 20 25.09 -23.36 56.86
C GLY A 20 24.60 -22.95 55.47
N VAL A 21 24.46 -23.90 54.53
CA VAL A 21 23.98 -23.63 53.16
C VAL A 21 22.50 -23.27 53.16
N HIS A 22 21.66 -23.95 53.94
CA HIS A 22 20.23 -23.61 54.06
C HIS A 22 20.00 -22.25 54.74
N ALA A 23 20.82 -21.90 55.74
CA ALA A 23 20.79 -20.59 56.38
C ALA A 23 21.23 -19.46 55.43
N ALA A 24 22.29 -19.68 54.64
CA ALA A 24 22.74 -18.74 53.62
C ALA A 24 21.68 -18.52 52.53
N TYR A 25 20.99 -19.59 52.11
CA TYR A 25 19.87 -19.49 51.17
C TYR A 25 18.70 -18.64 51.72
N GLY A 26 18.37 -18.77 53.01
CA GLY A 26 17.34 -17.97 53.66
C GLY A 26 17.67 -16.47 53.71
N VAL A 27 18.93 -16.13 53.99
CA VAL A 27 19.39 -14.73 54.07
C VAL A 27 19.43 -14.05 52.69
N VAL A 28 19.86 -14.76 51.64
CA VAL A 28 19.87 -14.21 50.27
C VAL A 28 18.44 -14.04 49.74
N LYS A 29 17.54 -14.97 50.04
CA LYS A 29 16.12 -14.87 49.65
C LYS A 29 15.41 -13.69 50.35
N GLY A 30 15.79 -13.38 51.59
CA GLY A 30 15.31 -12.19 52.33
C GLY A 30 15.79 -10.86 51.76
N ARG A 31 17.02 -10.78 51.22
CA ARG A 31 17.52 -9.55 50.56
C ARG A 31 16.88 -9.27 49.21
N ARG A 32 16.41 -10.29 48.50
CA ARG A 32 15.74 -10.15 47.19
C ARG A 32 14.37 -9.47 47.28
N ASN A 33 13.80 -9.34 48.48
CA ASN A 33 12.52 -8.70 48.73
C ASN A 33 12.65 -7.22 49.16
N ARG A 34 13.88 -6.67 49.22
CA ARG A 34 14.05 -5.21 49.23
C ARG A 34 13.74 -4.72 47.83
N ALA A 35 12.57 -4.09 47.67
CA ALA A 35 12.23 -3.39 46.43
C ALA A 35 13.31 -2.35 46.16
N ASP A 36 14.13 -2.58 45.14
CA ASP A 36 15.16 -1.64 44.71
C ASP A 36 14.45 -0.34 44.27
N PRO A 37 14.61 0.79 44.98
CA PRO A 37 13.87 2.03 44.67
C PRO A 37 14.20 2.58 43.29
N VAL A 38 15.40 2.26 42.81
CA VAL A 38 15.90 2.62 41.48
C VAL A 38 15.24 1.80 40.37
N ALA A 39 14.82 0.57 40.67
CA ALA A 39 14.17 -0.30 39.69
C ALA A 39 12.73 0.15 39.37
N SER A 40 12.00 0.69 40.34
CA SER A 40 10.66 1.24 40.13
C SER A 40 10.69 2.54 39.31
N LEU A 41 11.66 3.43 39.59
CA LEU A 41 11.86 4.67 38.80
C LEU A 41 12.26 4.36 37.36
N ARG A 42 13.15 3.38 37.14
CA ARG A 42 13.54 2.94 35.80
C ARG A 42 12.39 2.27 35.05
N ARG A 43 11.56 1.46 35.73
CA ARG A 43 10.39 0.81 35.13
C ARG A 43 9.33 1.84 34.71
N GLY A 44 9.02 2.83 35.55
CA GLY A 44 8.07 3.89 35.20
C GLY A 44 8.53 4.79 34.03
N GLY A 45 9.82 5.08 33.93
CA GLY A 45 10.38 5.82 32.79
C GLY A 45 10.29 5.05 31.46
N LEU A 46 10.51 3.74 31.49
CA LEU A 46 10.43 2.89 30.29
C LEU A 46 8.98 2.65 29.84
N GLU A 47 8.05 2.48 30.79
CA GLU A 47 6.61 2.35 30.49
C GLU A 47 6.01 3.65 29.90
N SER A 48 6.44 4.81 30.42
CA SER A 48 6.01 6.12 29.90
C SER A 48 6.50 6.37 28.46
N ILE A 49 7.75 6.01 28.16
CA ILE A 49 8.32 6.17 26.82
C ILE A 49 7.68 5.16 25.84
N GLY A 50 7.43 3.93 26.29
CA GLY A 50 6.71 2.92 25.50
C GLY A 50 5.29 3.35 25.16
N GLY A 51 4.50 3.78 26.16
CA GLY A 51 3.11 4.19 25.95
C GLY A 51 2.95 5.39 25.00
N ARG A 52 3.88 6.36 25.04
CA ARG A 52 3.87 7.50 24.09
C ARG A 52 4.12 7.06 22.65
N MET A 53 4.96 6.07 22.44
CA MET A 53 5.22 5.50 21.11
C MET A 53 4.00 4.74 20.59
N ASP A 54 3.29 4.02 21.48
CA ASP A 54 2.09 3.27 21.10
C ASP A 54 0.91 4.18 20.71
N ILE A 55 0.72 5.28 21.44
CA ILE A 55 -0.30 6.29 21.11
C ILE A 55 -0.02 6.92 19.74
N PHE A 56 1.23 7.30 19.47
CA PHE A 56 1.62 7.86 18.17
C PHE A 56 1.33 6.89 17.02
N ARG A 57 1.68 5.61 17.17
CA ARG A 57 1.42 4.57 16.16
C ARG A 57 -0.08 4.38 15.93
N LEU A 58 -0.88 4.41 16.99
CA LEU A 58 -2.33 4.31 16.90
C LEU A 58 -2.91 5.48 16.08
N ILE A 59 -2.51 6.72 16.40
CA ILE A 59 -2.97 7.92 15.69
C ILE A 59 -2.61 7.85 14.21
N MET A 60 -1.36 7.50 13.87
CA MET A 60 -0.92 7.37 12.48
C MET A 60 -1.68 6.26 11.74
N ARG A 61 -1.93 5.12 12.40
CA ARG A 61 -2.71 4.03 11.80
C ARG A 61 -4.16 4.45 11.52
N LEU A 62 -4.80 5.15 12.46
CA LEU A 62 -6.14 5.69 12.27
C LEU A 62 -6.19 6.72 11.13
N ALA A 63 -5.24 7.65 11.08
CA ALA A 63 -5.14 8.62 10.00
C ALA A 63 -4.98 7.93 8.63
N SER A 64 -4.10 6.92 8.53
CA SER A 64 -3.96 6.12 7.32
C SER A 64 -5.26 5.43 6.93
N SER A 65 -6.00 4.85 7.87
CA SER A 65 -7.28 4.20 7.61
C SER A 65 -8.33 5.19 7.09
N VAL A 66 -8.41 6.39 7.68
CA VAL A 66 -9.32 7.45 7.21
C VAL A 66 -8.99 7.86 5.78
N LEU A 67 -7.72 8.03 5.42
CA LEU A 67 -7.30 8.37 4.06
C LEU A 67 -7.67 7.28 3.04
N VAL A 68 -7.55 6.01 3.41
CA VAL A 68 -7.96 4.87 2.57
C VAL A 68 -9.49 4.88 2.38
N LEU A 69 -10.26 5.10 3.45
CA LEU A 69 -11.72 5.21 3.37
C LEU A 69 -12.15 6.39 2.49
N TYR A 70 -11.47 7.54 2.61
CA TYR A 70 -11.74 8.70 1.77
C TYR A 70 -11.41 8.44 0.29
N SER A 71 -10.31 7.72 0.02
CA SER A 71 -9.97 7.27 -1.34
C SER A 71 -11.07 6.39 -1.93
N LEU A 72 -11.64 5.49 -1.12
CA LEU A 72 -12.76 4.63 -1.52
C LEU A 72 -14.02 5.44 -1.79
N ALA A 73 -14.31 6.49 -1.01
CA ALA A 73 -15.43 7.40 -1.27
C ALA A 73 -15.29 8.14 -2.61
N VAL A 74 -14.09 8.63 -2.93
CA VAL A 74 -13.79 9.25 -4.23
C VAL A 74 -13.96 8.23 -5.37
N LEU A 75 -13.45 7.01 -5.21
CA LEU A 75 -13.62 5.94 -6.19
C LEU A 75 -15.10 5.58 -6.38
N LEU A 76 -15.85 5.49 -5.29
CA LEU A 76 -17.29 5.18 -5.31
C LEU A 76 -18.06 6.28 -6.05
N ARG A 77 -17.75 7.56 -5.83
CA ARG A 77 -18.33 8.66 -6.61
C ARG A 77 -18.17 8.41 -8.11
N VAL A 78 -16.95 8.15 -8.57
CA VAL A 78 -16.64 7.95 -10.00
C VAL A 78 -17.43 6.78 -10.56
N LEU A 79 -17.45 5.66 -9.84
CA LEU A 79 -18.19 4.47 -10.23
C LEU A 79 -19.69 4.76 -10.33
N LEU A 80 -20.26 5.50 -9.36
CA LEU A 80 -21.67 5.90 -9.37
C LEU A 80 -21.99 6.79 -10.56
N THR A 81 -21.16 7.80 -10.85
CA THR A 81 -21.32 8.67 -12.02
C THR A 81 -21.34 7.88 -13.32
N TRP A 82 -20.49 6.86 -13.44
CA TRP A 82 -20.42 6.00 -14.63
C TRP A 82 -21.61 5.05 -14.78
N VAL A 83 -22.16 4.53 -13.68
CA VAL A 83 -23.23 3.52 -13.71
C VAL A 83 -24.63 4.16 -13.88
N ARG A 84 -24.88 5.36 -13.35
CA ARG A 84 -26.24 5.94 -13.31
C ARG A 84 -26.39 7.39 -13.79
N GLY A 85 -25.31 8.07 -14.19
CA GLY A 85 -25.39 9.46 -14.63
C GLY A 85 -25.73 10.45 -13.48
N PRO A 86 -26.02 11.73 -13.78
CA PRO A 86 -26.12 12.80 -12.78
C PRO A 86 -27.36 12.78 -11.86
N ASP A 87 -28.41 12.00 -12.14
CA ASP A 87 -29.65 11.93 -11.34
C ASP A 87 -29.55 10.96 -10.14
N LEU A 88 -28.44 11.06 -9.43
CA LEU A 88 -28.10 10.17 -8.34
C LEU A 88 -28.57 10.86 -7.05
N GLY A 89 -29.73 10.42 -6.53
CA GLY A 89 -30.42 11.03 -5.39
C GLY A 89 -29.56 11.22 -4.13
N ARG A 90 -30.15 11.71 -3.03
CA ARG A 90 -29.47 12.24 -1.81
C ARG A 90 -28.11 11.62 -1.41
N ALA A 91 -27.93 10.30 -1.48
CA ALA A 91 -26.67 9.64 -1.15
C ALA A 91 -25.46 10.08 -2.00
N ALA A 92 -25.66 10.32 -3.30
CA ALA A 92 -24.60 10.79 -4.18
C ALA A 92 -24.30 12.26 -3.95
N GLU A 93 -25.33 13.07 -3.72
CA GLU A 93 -25.20 14.48 -3.37
C GLU A 93 -24.37 14.65 -2.09
N TYR A 94 -24.54 13.77 -1.09
CA TYR A 94 -23.67 13.75 0.10
C TYR A 94 -22.22 13.40 -0.24
N LEU A 95 -21.99 12.41 -1.13
CA LEU A 95 -20.66 12.05 -1.60
C LEU A 95 -19.98 13.18 -2.36
N GLU A 96 -20.73 13.88 -3.21
CA GLU A 96 -20.27 15.06 -3.94
C GLU A 96 -19.89 16.17 -2.97
N ARG A 97 -20.79 16.55 -2.06
CA ARG A 97 -20.49 17.57 -1.03
C ARG A 97 -19.25 17.22 -0.19
N LEU A 98 -19.01 15.94 0.09
CA LEU A 98 -17.84 15.48 0.86
C LEU A 98 -16.53 15.45 0.04
N THR A 99 -16.61 15.14 -1.25
CA THR A 99 -15.43 14.95 -2.12
C THR A 99 -15.10 16.17 -2.99
N ASP A 100 -16.09 17.02 -3.27
CA ASP A 100 -15.96 18.24 -4.06
C ASP A 100 -14.96 19.26 -3.51
N PRO A 101 -14.89 19.60 -2.21
CA PRO A 101 -13.90 20.58 -1.76
C PRO A 101 -12.47 20.12 -2.06
N TYR A 102 -12.20 18.82 -1.96
CA TYR A 102 -10.91 18.24 -2.30
C TYR A 102 -10.70 18.20 -3.81
N LEU A 103 -11.68 17.70 -4.58
CA LEU A 103 -11.57 17.59 -6.04
C LEU A 103 -11.53 18.95 -6.74
N ASN A 104 -12.25 19.95 -6.22
CA ASN A 104 -12.22 21.32 -6.72
C ASN A 104 -10.84 21.96 -6.56
N TRP A 105 -10.04 21.53 -5.58
CA TRP A 105 -8.65 21.97 -5.48
C TRP A 105 -7.81 21.46 -6.66
N PHE A 106 -8.01 20.21 -7.09
CA PHE A 106 -7.34 19.66 -8.27
C PHE A 106 -7.91 20.20 -9.59
N ARG A 107 -9.21 20.52 -9.64
CA ARG A 107 -9.86 21.11 -10.82
C ARG A 107 -9.37 22.53 -11.15
N ARG A 108 -8.66 23.20 -10.24
CA ARG A 108 -8.00 24.48 -10.53
C ARG A 108 -6.88 24.35 -11.56
N PHE A 109 -6.38 23.14 -11.76
CA PHE A 109 -5.32 22.86 -12.70
C PHE A 109 -5.93 22.37 -14.03
N GLU A 110 -6.16 23.30 -14.94
CA GLU A 110 -6.81 23.02 -16.24
C GLU A 110 -6.05 21.98 -17.10
N PHE A 111 -4.74 21.81 -16.88
CA PHE A 111 -3.96 20.78 -17.57
C PHE A 111 -4.40 19.34 -17.22
N LEU A 112 -5.18 19.14 -16.15
CA LEU A 112 -5.75 17.85 -15.78
C LEU A 112 -7.06 17.53 -16.53
N THR A 113 -7.54 18.42 -17.39
CA THR A 113 -8.75 18.18 -18.18
C THR A 113 -8.36 18.12 -19.65
N ILE A 114 -8.15 16.91 -20.19
CA ILE A 114 -7.72 16.70 -21.57
C ILE A 114 -8.86 15.99 -22.32
N GLY A 115 -9.36 16.62 -23.39
CA GLY A 115 -10.34 16.01 -24.30
C GLY A 115 -11.72 15.71 -23.68
N GLY A 116 -12.15 16.49 -22.67
CA GLY A 116 -13.43 16.27 -21.97
C GLY A 116 -13.41 15.16 -20.91
N MET A 117 -12.25 14.57 -20.64
CA MET A 117 -12.05 13.60 -19.56
C MET A 117 -11.43 14.28 -18.32
N ASP A 118 -12.10 14.17 -17.17
CA ASP A 118 -11.65 14.73 -15.89
C ASP A 118 -10.53 13.86 -15.27
N PHE A 119 -9.25 14.14 -15.57
CA PHE A 119 -8.12 13.45 -14.91
C PHE A 119 -7.86 13.96 -13.48
N SER A 120 -8.54 15.04 -13.07
CA SER A 120 -8.50 15.59 -11.71
C SER A 120 -8.76 14.54 -10.64
N VAL A 121 -9.72 13.64 -10.89
CA VAL A 121 -10.04 12.53 -9.99
C VAL A 121 -8.85 11.59 -9.81
N VAL A 122 -8.16 11.24 -10.89
CA VAL A 122 -7.04 10.30 -10.82
C VAL A 122 -5.86 10.92 -10.09
N ALA A 123 -5.55 12.19 -10.35
CA ALA A 123 -4.54 12.91 -9.58
C ALA A 123 -4.89 12.97 -8.09
N ALA A 124 -6.14 13.27 -7.76
CA ALA A 124 -6.64 13.32 -6.40
C ALA A 124 -6.47 11.97 -5.67
N LEU A 125 -6.76 10.85 -6.36
CA LEU A 125 -6.53 9.50 -5.86
C LEU A 125 -5.03 9.16 -5.68
N ILE A 126 -4.16 9.63 -6.58
CA ILE A 126 -2.70 9.45 -6.45
C ILE A 126 -2.20 10.11 -5.17
N VAL A 127 -2.56 11.37 -4.94
CA VAL A 127 -2.14 12.13 -3.75
C VAL A 127 -2.62 11.44 -2.46
N LEU A 128 -3.88 11.01 -2.41
CA LEU A 128 -4.43 10.26 -1.29
C LEU A 128 -3.71 8.93 -1.05
N SER A 129 -3.37 8.22 -2.12
CA SER A 129 -2.67 6.93 -2.04
C SER A 129 -1.23 7.09 -1.51
N ILE A 130 -0.55 8.16 -1.92
CA ILE A 130 0.78 8.50 -1.40
C ILE A 130 0.67 8.87 0.08
N LEU A 131 -0.25 9.75 0.45
CA LEU A 131 -0.40 10.23 1.83
C LEU A 131 -0.78 9.09 2.79
N SER A 132 -1.70 8.21 2.38
CA SER A 132 -2.06 7.02 3.18
C SER A 132 -0.88 6.07 3.34
N SER A 133 -0.09 5.84 2.28
CA SER A 133 1.10 4.99 2.35
C SER A 133 2.15 5.55 3.33
N ILE A 134 2.44 6.86 3.25
CA ILE A 134 3.40 7.53 4.14
C ILE A 134 2.93 7.46 5.59
N THR A 135 1.66 7.79 5.83
CA THR A 135 1.07 7.80 7.18
C THR A 135 1.04 6.39 7.79
N GLY A 136 0.72 5.37 6.99
CA GLY A 136 0.77 3.97 7.41
C GLY A 136 2.19 3.50 7.73
N GLN A 137 3.18 3.91 6.95
CA GLN A 137 4.58 3.54 7.20
C GLN A 137 5.11 4.17 8.49
N LEU A 138 4.77 5.44 8.75
CA LEU A 138 5.09 6.15 9.98
C LEU A 138 4.56 5.45 11.23
N ALA A 139 3.43 4.74 11.12
CA ALA A 139 2.87 3.96 12.23
C ALA A 139 3.67 2.68 12.55
N VAL A 140 4.41 2.13 11.59
CA VAL A 140 5.18 0.89 11.77
C VAL A 140 6.64 1.18 12.09
N SER A 141 7.25 2.08 11.31
CA SER A 141 8.66 2.42 11.40
C SER A 141 8.81 3.95 11.29
N PRO A 142 9.21 4.65 12.37
CA PRO A 142 9.43 6.10 12.32
C PRO A 142 10.65 6.51 11.48
N ARG A 143 11.47 5.55 11.04
CA ARG A 143 12.58 5.81 10.12
C ARG A 143 12.04 5.91 8.70
N ILE A 144 11.83 7.14 8.24
CA ILE A 144 11.59 7.41 6.83
C ILE A 144 12.93 7.65 6.15
N THR A 145 13.38 6.68 5.38
CA THR A 145 14.52 6.81 4.46
C THR A 145 14.07 7.59 3.23
N PHE A 146 14.90 8.51 2.72
CA PHE A 146 14.54 9.33 1.57
C PHE A 146 14.28 8.44 0.33
N GLY A 147 15.07 7.38 0.17
CA GLY A 147 14.90 6.37 -0.87
C GLY A 147 13.52 5.70 -0.86
N TRP A 148 12.95 5.44 0.32
CA TRP A 148 11.61 4.85 0.44
C TRP A 148 10.50 5.80 0.01
N ILE A 149 10.59 7.09 0.36
CA ILE A 149 9.61 8.10 -0.07
C ILE A 149 9.60 8.18 -1.60
N LEU A 150 10.78 8.30 -2.21
CA LEU A 150 10.90 8.40 -3.65
C LEU A 150 10.40 7.13 -4.35
N ALA A 151 10.72 5.96 -3.80
CA ALA A 151 10.20 4.67 -4.27
C ALA A 151 8.66 4.61 -4.21
N VAL A 152 8.04 5.10 -3.14
CA VAL A 152 6.58 5.17 -3.01
C VAL A 152 5.98 6.12 -4.04
N ILE A 153 6.52 7.32 -4.18
CA ILE A 153 6.01 8.31 -5.14
C ILE A 153 6.07 7.74 -6.56
N VAL A 154 7.22 7.19 -6.95
CA VAL A 154 7.41 6.59 -8.29
C VAL A 154 6.47 5.40 -8.47
N GLY A 155 6.39 4.49 -7.51
CA GLY A 155 5.55 3.30 -7.60
C GLY A 155 4.05 3.61 -7.68
N ARG A 156 3.56 4.60 -6.91
CA ARG A 156 2.15 5.01 -6.93
C ARG A 156 1.79 5.73 -8.23
N THR A 157 2.61 6.68 -8.68
CA THR A 157 2.37 7.40 -9.93
C THR A 157 2.41 6.45 -11.13
N ALA A 158 3.38 5.54 -11.18
CA ALA A 158 3.47 4.53 -12.23
C ALA A 158 2.26 3.59 -12.26
N SER A 159 1.74 3.20 -11.09
CA SER A 159 0.54 2.35 -10.99
C SER A 159 -0.67 2.99 -11.65
N SER A 160 -0.82 4.32 -11.56
CA SER A 160 -1.90 5.03 -12.24
C SER A 160 -1.76 4.97 -13.76
N VAL A 161 -0.54 5.08 -14.29
CA VAL A 161 -0.30 4.91 -15.73
C VAL A 161 -0.66 3.49 -16.18
N PHE A 162 -0.21 2.47 -15.44
CA PHE A 162 -0.55 1.09 -15.77
C PHE A 162 -2.03 0.77 -15.61
N PHE A 163 -2.75 1.45 -14.72
CA PHE A 163 -4.20 1.32 -14.62
C PHE A 163 -4.88 1.73 -15.92
N PHE A 164 -4.52 2.88 -16.50
CA PHE A 164 -5.07 3.32 -17.78
C PHE A 164 -4.71 2.36 -18.91
N VAL A 165 -3.43 1.94 -19.00
CA VAL A 165 -3.02 0.97 -20.02
C VAL A 165 -3.78 -0.35 -19.87
N THR A 166 -4.03 -0.80 -18.63
CA THR A 166 -4.85 -1.99 -18.35
C THR A 166 -6.30 -1.79 -18.75
N LEU A 167 -6.88 -0.61 -18.48
CA LEU A 167 -8.24 -0.27 -18.88
C LEU A 167 -8.37 -0.28 -20.41
N PHE A 168 -7.43 0.34 -21.14
CA PHE A 168 -7.41 0.28 -22.60
C PHE A 168 -7.20 -1.14 -23.12
N LEU A 169 -6.38 -1.95 -22.47
CA LEU A 169 -6.22 -3.37 -22.82
C LEU A 169 -7.53 -4.13 -22.64
N ILE A 170 -8.27 -3.91 -21.56
CA ILE A 170 -9.57 -4.56 -21.32
C ILE A 170 -10.58 -4.14 -22.39
N ILE A 171 -10.69 -2.84 -22.67
CA ILE A 171 -11.58 -2.28 -23.70
C ILE A 171 -11.22 -2.87 -25.08
N ALA A 172 -9.94 -2.90 -25.44
CA ALA A 172 -9.47 -3.48 -26.69
C ALA A 172 -9.75 -4.98 -26.75
N ALA A 173 -9.54 -5.72 -25.64
CA ALA A 173 -9.84 -7.15 -25.56
C ALA A 173 -11.34 -7.43 -25.76
N ILE A 174 -12.23 -6.65 -25.13
CA ILE A 174 -13.69 -6.74 -25.34
C ILE A 174 -14.03 -6.53 -26.82
N ARG A 175 -13.42 -5.53 -27.46
CA ARG A 175 -13.67 -5.24 -28.88
C ARG A 175 -13.16 -6.35 -29.79
N VAL A 176 -11.97 -6.89 -29.53
CA VAL A 176 -11.42 -8.06 -30.23
C VAL A 176 -12.39 -9.23 -30.11
N VAL A 177 -12.81 -9.59 -28.89
CA VAL A 177 -13.74 -10.71 -28.65
C VAL A 177 -15.07 -10.50 -29.37
N GLY A 178 -15.65 -9.29 -29.32
CA GLY A 178 -16.89 -8.97 -30.04
C GLY A 178 -16.77 -9.13 -31.56
N SER A 179 -15.61 -8.79 -32.13
CA SER A 179 -15.33 -8.99 -33.55
C SER A 179 -15.21 -10.48 -33.94
N PHE A 180 -14.70 -11.32 -33.03
CA PHE A 180 -14.63 -12.77 -33.24
C PHE A 180 -16.00 -13.45 -33.08
N MET A 181 -16.86 -12.93 -32.21
CA MET A 181 -18.20 -13.45 -31.98
C MET A 181 -19.23 -12.99 -33.03
N GLY A 182 -18.84 -12.10 -33.95
CA GLY A 182 -19.74 -11.58 -34.98
C GLY A 182 -20.90 -10.77 -34.41
N VAL A 183 -20.72 -10.13 -33.24
CA VAL A 183 -21.77 -9.31 -32.61
C VAL A 183 -22.09 -8.10 -33.48
N ASP A 184 -23.37 -7.88 -33.73
CA ASP A 184 -23.86 -6.76 -34.54
C ASP A 184 -23.29 -5.42 -34.05
N THR A 185 -22.52 -4.76 -34.91
CA THR A 185 -21.78 -3.53 -34.59
C THR A 185 -22.68 -2.29 -34.61
N SER A 186 -23.96 -2.43 -34.96
CA SER A 186 -24.92 -1.31 -35.00
C SER A 186 -25.25 -0.72 -33.64
N ASN A 187 -24.97 -1.42 -32.53
CA ASN A 187 -25.23 -0.88 -31.20
C ASN A 187 -24.27 0.28 -30.87
N ARG A 188 -24.80 1.37 -30.32
CA ARG A 188 -24.07 2.60 -29.95
C ARG A 188 -22.85 2.33 -29.07
N PHE A 189 -22.89 1.28 -28.24
CA PHE A 189 -21.77 0.85 -27.41
C PHE A 189 -20.52 0.50 -28.22
N TRP A 190 -20.67 -0.24 -29.32
CA TRP A 190 -19.54 -0.62 -30.19
C TRP A 190 -18.93 0.58 -30.90
N VAL A 191 -19.76 1.56 -31.28
CA VAL A 191 -19.31 2.81 -31.89
C VAL A 191 -18.50 3.64 -30.89
N VAL A 192 -18.94 3.72 -29.63
CA VAL A 192 -18.20 4.43 -28.57
C VAL A 192 -16.87 3.75 -28.25
N LEU A 193 -16.86 2.41 -28.17
CA LEU A 193 -15.64 1.62 -28.02
C LEU A 193 -14.63 1.94 -29.13
N ASP A 194 -15.08 1.98 -30.37
CA ASP A 194 -14.24 2.29 -31.52
C ASP A 194 -13.75 3.74 -31.48
N GLN A 195 -14.59 4.70 -31.13
CA GLN A 195 -14.20 6.11 -30.99
C GLN A 195 -13.14 6.32 -29.90
N LEU A 196 -13.19 5.55 -28.81
CA LEU A 196 -12.19 5.61 -27.74
C LEU A 196 -10.88 4.90 -28.13
N LEU A 197 -10.97 3.81 -28.88
CA LEU A 197 -9.82 3.00 -29.28
C LEU A 197 -9.10 3.58 -30.50
N GLN A 198 -9.82 4.03 -31.52
CA GLN A 198 -9.27 4.49 -32.80
C GLN A 198 -8.13 5.52 -32.69
N PRO A 199 -8.25 6.62 -31.90
CA PRO A 199 -7.18 7.62 -31.81
C PRO A 199 -5.88 7.04 -31.22
N ILE A 200 -5.95 5.91 -30.53
CA ILE A 200 -4.81 5.25 -29.87
C ILE A 200 -4.34 4.06 -30.71
N VAL A 201 -5.26 3.29 -31.29
CA VAL A 201 -4.99 2.09 -32.09
C VAL A 201 -4.25 2.44 -33.38
N GLU A 202 -4.71 3.42 -34.15
CA GLU A 202 -4.10 3.70 -35.47
C GLU A 202 -2.65 4.21 -35.37
N PRO A 203 -2.29 5.15 -34.48
CA PRO A 203 -0.89 5.55 -34.30
C PRO A 203 -0.04 4.42 -33.71
N ALA A 204 -0.55 3.70 -32.71
CA ALA A 204 0.20 2.62 -32.06
C ALA A 204 0.45 1.44 -33.02
N ALA A 205 -0.57 1.04 -33.79
CA ALA A 205 -0.44 -0.01 -34.80
C ALA A 205 0.52 0.42 -35.91
N ARG A 206 0.45 1.67 -36.39
CA ARG A 206 1.39 2.19 -37.40
C ARG A 206 2.83 2.21 -36.88
N TRP A 207 3.04 2.60 -35.62
CA TRP A 207 4.36 2.63 -35.00
C TRP A 207 5.01 1.24 -34.98
N VAL A 208 4.20 0.20 -34.76
CA VAL A 208 4.68 -1.19 -34.66
C VAL A 208 4.75 -1.89 -36.03
N SER A 209 3.84 -1.58 -36.96
CA SER A 209 3.69 -2.33 -38.21
C SER A 209 4.33 -1.69 -39.47
N ARG A 210 5.08 -0.58 -39.31
CA ARG A 210 5.99 0.03 -40.33
C ARG A 210 5.56 -0.18 -41.80
N GLY A 211 4.35 0.27 -42.15
CA GLY A 211 3.95 0.49 -43.54
C GLY A 211 3.25 -0.66 -44.29
N ARG A 212 2.80 -1.73 -43.63
CA ARG A 212 1.87 -2.69 -44.27
C ARG A 212 0.42 -2.25 -44.09
N VAL A 213 -0.35 -2.24 -45.17
CA VAL A 213 -1.80 -2.00 -45.16
C VAL A 213 -2.50 -3.18 -44.47
N PHE A 214 -3.21 -2.92 -43.39
CA PHE A 214 -3.88 -3.94 -42.59
C PHE A 214 -5.36 -3.61 -42.39
N THR A 215 -6.18 -4.65 -42.42
CA THR A 215 -7.58 -4.65 -41.98
C THR A 215 -7.67 -4.22 -40.51
N TYR A 216 -8.74 -3.50 -40.15
CA TYR A 216 -8.98 -2.97 -38.80
C TYR A 216 -8.79 -4.02 -37.68
N GLN A 217 -9.20 -5.27 -37.92
CA GLN A 217 -9.03 -6.39 -37.00
C GLN A 217 -7.56 -6.70 -36.66
N THR A 218 -6.67 -6.64 -37.65
CA THR A 218 -5.22 -6.89 -37.43
C THR A 218 -4.58 -5.74 -36.67
N ALA A 219 -4.98 -4.50 -36.94
CA ALA A 219 -4.52 -3.33 -36.19
C ALA A 219 -4.90 -3.44 -34.69
N LEU A 220 -6.12 -3.91 -34.41
CA LEU A 220 -6.60 -4.10 -33.04
C LEU A 220 -5.83 -5.20 -32.29
N LEU A 221 -5.51 -6.32 -32.96
CA LEU A 221 -4.69 -7.39 -32.38
C LEU A 221 -3.26 -6.94 -32.10
N VAL A 222 -2.64 -6.21 -33.03
CA VAL A 222 -1.30 -5.62 -32.82
C VAL A 222 -1.35 -4.65 -31.65
N PHE A 223 -2.37 -3.80 -31.57
CA PHE A 223 -2.54 -2.87 -30.46
C PHE A 223 -2.64 -3.60 -29.11
N CYS A 224 -3.51 -4.61 -28.98
CA CYS A 224 -3.58 -5.45 -27.78
C CYS A 224 -2.23 -6.06 -27.41
N GLY A 225 -1.53 -6.65 -28.38
CA GLY A 225 -0.19 -7.22 -28.17
C GLY A 225 0.80 -6.19 -27.66
N THR A 226 0.79 -4.98 -28.24
CA THR A 226 1.69 -3.90 -27.83
C THR A 226 1.39 -3.39 -26.43
N LEU A 227 0.12 -3.21 -26.07
CA LEU A 227 -0.27 -2.83 -24.70
C LEU A 227 0.14 -3.90 -23.68
N LEU A 228 0.00 -5.18 -24.03
CA LEU A 228 0.38 -6.29 -23.16
C LEU A 228 1.90 -6.30 -22.92
N VAL A 229 2.70 -6.10 -23.97
CA VAL A 229 4.16 -5.96 -23.84
C VAL A 229 4.52 -4.74 -22.98
N VAL A 230 3.92 -3.58 -23.24
CA VAL A 230 4.13 -2.36 -22.45
C VAL A 230 3.77 -2.57 -20.99
N LEU A 231 2.69 -3.30 -20.69
CA LEU A 231 2.27 -3.62 -19.33
C LEU A 231 3.26 -4.52 -18.61
N ILE A 232 3.73 -5.59 -19.25
CA ILE A 232 4.69 -6.52 -18.64
C ILE A 232 6.03 -5.81 -18.43
N VAL A 233 6.60 -5.25 -19.50
CA VAL A 233 7.90 -4.59 -19.46
C VAL A 233 7.87 -3.40 -18.51
N GLY A 234 6.83 -2.57 -18.60
CA GLY A 234 6.70 -1.40 -17.74
C GLY A 234 6.55 -1.78 -16.25
N ARG A 235 5.73 -2.78 -15.92
CA ARG A 235 5.58 -3.23 -14.53
C ARG A 235 6.89 -3.77 -13.96
N ILE A 236 7.61 -4.56 -14.75
CA ILE A 236 8.93 -5.08 -14.35
C ILE A 236 9.92 -3.92 -14.17
N ALA A 237 10.01 -3.00 -15.13
CA ALA A 237 10.89 -1.84 -15.05
C ALA A 237 10.61 -1.00 -13.80
N VAL A 238 9.34 -0.74 -13.50
CA VAL A 238 8.95 0.03 -12.32
C VAL A 238 9.23 -0.75 -11.04
N ALA A 239 9.00 -2.06 -11.01
CA ALA A 239 9.35 -2.88 -9.85
C ALA A 239 10.86 -2.84 -9.58
N ILE A 240 11.69 -2.92 -10.63
CA ILE A 240 13.15 -2.78 -10.53
C ILE A 240 13.52 -1.40 -10.01
N VAL A 241 12.98 -0.33 -10.60
CA VAL A 241 13.25 1.05 -10.18
C VAL A 241 12.87 1.25 -8.70
N VAL A 242 11.67 0.86 -8.30
CA VAL A 242 11.19 0.97 -6.91
C VAL A 242 12.07 0.14 -5.96
N ALA A 243 12.47 -1.07 -6.35
CA ALA A 243 13.34 -1.91 -5.54
C ALA A 243 14.75 -1.31 -5.39
N LEU A 244 15.32 -0.78 -6.48
CA LEU A 244 16.59 -0.08 -6.46
C LEU A 244 16.52 1.12 -5.54
N LEU A 245 15.54 2.01 -5.72
CA LEU A 245 15.34 3.18 -4.86
C LEU A 245 15.10 2.83 -3.39
N GLY A 246 14.36 1.76 -3.10
CA GLY A 246 14.11 1.30 -1.74
C GLY A 246 15.32 0.65 -1.06
N SER A 247 16.27 0.12 -1.84
CA SER A 247 17.51 -0.48 -1.31
C SER A 247 18.56 0.55 -0.90
N ILE A 248 18.36 1.82 -1.27
CA ILE A 248 19.29 2.91 -1.01
C ILE A 248 19.24 3.30 0.49
N PRO A 249 20.33 3.11 1.25
CA PRO A 249 20.33 3.28 2.71
C PRO A 249 20.59 4.73 3.16
N PHE A 250 19.97 5.73 2.54
CA PHE A 250 20.01 7.14 2.99
C PHE A 250 18.62 7.68 3.38
#